data_AF-A0A4Z1KLM4-F1
#
_entry.id   AF-A0A4Z1KLM4-F1
#
_cell.length_a   1.000
_cell.length_b   1.000
_cell.length_c   1.000
_cell.angle_alpha   90.00
_cell.angle_beta   90.00
_cell.angle_gamma   90.00
#
_symmetry.space_group_name_H-M   'P 1'
#
loop_
_entity.id
_entity.type
_entity.pdbx_description
1 polymer ?
#
loop_
_entity_poly.entity_id
_entity_poly.type
_entity_poly.pdbx_seq_one_letter_code
_entity_poly.pdbx_strand_id
1 'polypeptide(L)'
;MTSTLEYLEHGLSTHMVNKLPQLAPLVFLSYVAPPDIIRLEQAEHRSLRPQPFSICKDALNESLSEDSFLYPTGLDGEAAMRKEFASFFNTYFNPSLKVEEDHISTSSGCASVLDSLMCTICDEGDIVMAFAPVAC
;
A
#
# COMPACT_ATOMS: atom_id res chain seq x y z
N MET A 1 17.43 -22.25 11.78
CA MET A 1 17.05 -21.15 12.68
C MET A 1 18.32 -20.37 12.97
N THR A 2 18.59 -19.34 12.18
CA THR A 2 19.67 -18.37 12.41
C THR A 2 19.38 -17.67 13.74
N SER A 3 20.36 -17.60 14.63
CA SER A 3 20.14 -17.01 15.96
C SER A 3 20.06 -15.49 15.86
N THR A 4 19.28 -14.84 16.73
CA THR A 4 19.15 -13.37 16.80
C THR A 4 20.50 -12.64 16.93
N LEU A 5 21.54 -13.32 17.43
CA LEU A 5 22.91 -12.79 17.50
C LEU A 5 23.59 -12.67 16.12
N GLU A 6 23.35 -13.60 15.20
CA GLU A 6 23.92 -13.55 13.83
C GLU A 6 23.39 -12.33 13.06
N TYR A 7 22.11 -11.98 13.23
CA TYR A 7 21.52 -10.84 12.52
C TYR A 7 22.04 -9.48 12.99
N LEU A 8 22.36 -9.35 14.29
CA LEU A 8 23.02 -8.16 14.83
C LEU A 8 24.48 -8.04 14.35
N GLU A 9 25.20 -9.17 14.25
CA GLU A 9 26.56 -9.19 13.70
C GLU A 9 26.61 -8.78 12.22
N HIS A 10 25.52 -8.97 11.48
CA HIS A 10 25.36 -8.48 10.11
C HIS A 10 24.91 -7.01 9.99
N GLY A 11 24.84 -6.28 11.11
CA GLY A 11 24.56 -4.83 11.12
C GLY A 11 23.08 -4.47 10.98
N LEU A 12 22.16 -5.42 11.18
CA LEU A 12 20.74 -5.10 11.22
C LEU A 12 20.39 -4.36 12.52
N SER A 13 19.48 -3.40 12.42
CA SER A 13 18.95 -2.73 13.61
C SER A 13 18.20 -3.73 14.50
N THR A 14 18.23 -3.52 15.81
CA THR A 14 17.48 -4.31 16.80
C THR A 14 16.00 -4.44 16.43
N HIS A 15 15.40 -3.38 15.88
CA HIS A 15 14.03 -3.40 15.39
C HIS A 15 13.84 -4.35 14.21
N MET A 16 14.74 -4.33 13.22
CA MET A 16 14.67 -5.23 12.06
C MET A 16 14.90 -6.69 12.46
N VAL A 17 15.85 -6.96 13.37
CA VAL A 17 16.11 -8.31 13.89
C VAL A 17 14.86 -8.91 14.55
N ASN A 18 14.09 -8.10 15.26
CA ASN A 18 12.85 -8.55 15.92
C ASN A 18 11.67 -8.71 14.95
N LYS A 19 11.62 -7.93 13.87
CA LYS A 19 10.55 -8.01 12.85
C LYS A 19 10.75 -9.12 11.84
N LEU A 20 11.99 -9.41 11.43
CA LEU A 20 12.28 -10.34 10.34
C LEU A 20 11.63 -11.74 10.51
N PRO A 21 11.62 -12.36 11.70
CA PRO A 21 10.98 -13.66 11.92
C PRO A 21 9.45 -13.62 11.86
N GLN A 22 8.85 -12.44 11.99
CA GLN A 22 7.40 -12.22 12.00
C GLN A 22 6.86 -11.89 10.59
N LEU A 23 7.74 -11.57 9.63
CA LEU A 23 7.34 -11.36 8.25
C LEU A 23 6.89 -12.71 7.66
N ALA A 24 5.66 -12.75 7.17
CA ALA A 24 5.16 -13.92 6.45
C ALA A 24 6.10 -14.24 5.26
N PRO A 25 6.43 -15.51 5.03
CA PRO A 25 7.31 -15.86 3.92
C PRO A 25 6.66 -15.45 2.59
N LEU A 26 7.42 -14.75 1.74
CA LEU A 26 7.03 -14.32 0.39
C LEU A 26 6.48 -15.46 -0.50
N VAL A 27 6.74 -16.71 -0.13
CA VAL A 27 6.18 -17.93 -0.74
C VAL A 27 4.65 -17.93 -0.70
N PHE A 28 4.01 -17.34 0.32
CA PHE A 28 2.55 -17.28 0.42
C PHE A 28 1.91 -16.40 -0.67
N LEU A 29 2.63 -15.37 -1.12
CA LEU A 29 2.19 -14.45 -2.18
C LEU A 29 2.50 -14.96 -3.59
N SER A 30 3.52 -15.82 -3.74
CA SER A 30 3.99 -16.33 -5.03
C SER A 30 3.56 -17.77 -5.35
N TYR A 31 2.86 -18.45 -4.44
CA TYR A 31 2.37 -19.81 -4.66
C TYR A 31 1.26 -19.85 -5.73
N VAL A 32 1.57 -20.46 -6.87
CA VAL A 32 0.58 -20.85 -7.87
C VAL A 32 -0.04 -22.16 -7.40
N ALA A 33 -1.28 -22.09 -6.92
CA ALA A 33 -2.00 -23.29 -6.53
C ALA A 33 -2.23 -24.22 -7.74
N PRO A 34 -2.14 -25.55 -7.55
CA PRO A 34 -2.57 -26.54 -8.53
C PRO A 34 -3.99 -26.25 -9.05
N PRO A 35 -4.31 -26.64 -10.29
CA PRO A 35 -5.61 -26.36 -10.92
C PRO A 35 -6.81 -26.92 -10.17
N ASP A 36 -6.60 -27.94 -9.32
CA ASP A 36 -7.65 -28.61 -8.57
C ASP A 36 -7.96 -27.94 -7.21
N ILE A 37 -7.26 -26.85 -6.87
CA ILE A 37 -7.41 -26.14 -5.60
C ILE A 37 -8.09 -24.78 -5.83
N ILE A 38 -9.25 -24.60 -5.20
CA ILE A 38 -9.93 -23.30 -5.15
C ILE A 38 -9.33 -22.48 -4.01
N ARG A 39 -8.73 -21.34 -4.35
CA ARG A 39 -8.18 -20.38 -3.38
C ARG A 39 -9.26 -19.43 -2.90
N LEU A 40 -9.50 -19.42 -1.59
CA LEU A 40 -10.47 -18.54 -0.92
C LEU A 40 -9.80 -17.57 0.06
N GLU A 41 -8.47 -17.66 0.21
CA GLU A 41 -7.68 -16.91 1.16
C GLU A 41 -7.20 -15.55 0.64
N GLN A 42 -7.22 -15.32 -0.69
CA GLN A 42 -6.81 -14.05 -1.27
C GLN A 42 -7.98 -13.06 -1.28
N ALA A 43 -7.85 -11.96 -0.55
CA ALA A 43 -8.80 -10.85 -0.55
C ALA A 43 -8.65 -9.94 -1.79
N GLU A 44 -8.61 -10.53 -2.99
CA GLU A 44 -8.49 -9.80 -4.26
C GLU A 44 -9.82 -9.79 -5.02
N HIS A 45 -10.22 -8.61 -5.49
CA HIS A 45 -11.44 -8.48 -6.29
C HIS A 45 -11.19 -8.87 -7.77
N ARG A 46 -11.17 -10.18 -8.06
CA ARG A 46 -10.81 -10.68 -9.40
C ARG A 46 -11.80 -10.35 -10.52
N SER A 47 -13.09 -10.21 -10.22
CA SER A 47 -14.15 -9.88 -11.19
C SER A 47 -14.08 -8.46 -11.72
N LEU A 48 -13.50 -7.52 -10.96
CA LEU A 48 -13.31 -6.14 -11.42
C LEU A 48 -12.09 -5.97 -12.30
N ARG A 49 -11.22 -6.97 -12.51
CA ARG A 49 -9.96 -6.81 -13.26
C ARG A 49 -10.11 -6.37 -14.73
N PRO A 50 -11.13 -6.79 -15.49
CA PRO A 50 -11.26 -6.38 -16.89
C PRO A 50 -11.37 -4.86 -17.09
N GLN A 51 -12.09 -4.16 -16.20
CA GLN A 51 -12.34 -2.72 -16.31
C GLN A 51 -11.09 -1.83 -16.11
N PRO A 52 -10.32 -1.92 -15.00
CA PRO A 52 -9.10 -1.15 -14.83
C PRO A 52 -8.05 -1.57 -15.85
N PHE A 53 -8.04 -2.84 -16.31
CA PHE A 53 -7.13 -3.25 -17.37
C PHE A 53 -7.40 -2.54 -18.70
N SER A 54 -8.67 -2.36 -19.09
CA SER A 54 -8.99 -1.56 -20.28
C SER A 54 -8.61 -0.09 -20.07
N ILE A 55 -8.95 0.49 -18.92
CA ILE A 55 -8.61 1.89 -18.58
C ILE A 55 -7.08 2.12 -18.68
N CYS A 56 -6.27 1.21 -18.13
CA CYS A 56 -4.82 1.31 -18.23
C CYS A 56 -4.34 1.24 -19.68
N LYS A 57 -4.91 0.35 -20.50
CA LYS A 57 -4.54 0.26 -21.93
C LYS A 57 -4.86 1.53 -22.69
N ASP A 58 -6.04 2.10 -22.45
CA ASP A 58 -6.50 3.32 -23.11
C ASP A 58 -5.59 4.49 -22.72
N ALA A 59 -5.30 4.63 -21.42
CA ALA A 59 -4.37 5.65 -20.92
C ALA A 59 -2.96 5.53 -21.52
N LEU A 60 -2.43 4.31 -21.65
CA LEU A 60 -1.12 4.07 -22.28
C LEU A 60 -1.08 4.49 -23.74
N ASN A 61 -2.19 4.33 -24.48
CA ASN A 61 -2.24 4.64 -25.90
C ASN A 61 -2.53 6.12 -26.17
N GLU A 62 -3.31 6.79 -25.31
CA GLU A 62 -3.93 8.08 -25.63
C GLU A 62 -3.47 9.23 -24.73
N SER A 63 -2.96 8.95 -23.52
CA SER A 63 -2.84 9.96 -22.45
C SER A 63 -1.42 10.14 -21.91
N LEU A 64 -0.43 9.38 -22.39
CA LEU A 64 0.96 9.55 -21.97
C LEU A 64 1.63 10.71 -22.73
N SER A 65 2.22 11.63 -21.97
CA SER A 65 3.12 12.67 -22.46
C SER A 65 4.55 12.43 -21.95
N GLU A 66 5.53 13.15 -22.49
CA GLU A 66 6.91 13.14 -21.93
C GLU A 66 6.92 13.56 -20.45
N ASP A 67 6.07 14.52 -20.07
CA ASP A 67 5.93 14.98 -18.70
C ASP A 67 5.44 13.88 -17.74
N SER A 68 4.73 12.87 -18.25
CA SER A 68 4.25 11.73 -17.45
C SER A 68 5.39 10.86 -16.87
N PHE A 69 6.60 11.01 -17.40
CA PHE A 69 7.80 10.30 -16.94
C PHE A 69 8.68 11.15 -16.03
N LEU A 70 8.30 12.40 -15.76
CA LEU A 70 9.00 13.27 -14.83
C LEU A 70 8.60 12.96 -13.40
N TYR A 71 9.38 13.49 -12.44
CA TYR A 71 9.00 13.43 -11.04
C TYR A 71 7.64 14.14 -10.84
N PRO A 72 6.75 13.58 -9.98
CA PRO A 72 5.48 14.21 -9.67
C PRO A 72 5.65 15.64 -9.17
N THR A 73 4.65 16.47 -9.47
CA THR A 73 4.61 17.85 -9.00
C THR A 73 4.17 17.92 -7.53
N GLY A 74 5.11 17.63 -6.62
CA GLY A 74 4.92 17.71 -5.17
C GLY A 74 5.43 16.48 -4.42
N LEU A 75 5.51 16.59 -3.10
CA LEU A 75 5.95 15.48 -2.23
C LEU A 75 4.82 14.46 -1.97
N ASP A 76 3.57 14.88 -2.14
CA ASP A 76 2.37 14.08 -1.86
C ASP A 76 1.87 13.26 -3.07
N GLY A 77 2.65 13.29 -4.15
CA GLY A 77 2.38 12.64 -5.42
C GLY A 77 1.60 13.51 -6.40
N GLU A 78 1.15 12.88 -7.49
CA GLU A 78 0.71 13.59 -8.69
C GLU A 78 -0.50 14.49 -8.43
N ALA A 79 -0.38 15.78 -8.76
CA ALA A 79 -1.39 16.79 -8.42
C ALA A 79 -2.76 16.48 -9.02
N ALA A 80 -2.80 16.07 -10.30
CA ALA A 80 -4.05 15.68 -10.95
C ALA A 80 -4.72 14.49 -10.25
N MET A 81 -3.93 13.51 -9.79
CA MET A 81 -4.44 12.34 -9.07
C MET A 81 -5.05 12.74 -7.72
N ARG A 82 -4.38 13.61 -6.95
CA ARG A 82 -4.90 14.10 -5.67
C ARG A 82 -6.21 14.86 -5.84
N LYS A 83 -6.30 15.72 -6.85
CA LYS A 83 -7.53 16.44 -7.20
C LYS A 83 -8.70 15.50 -7.48
N GLU A 84 -8.49 14.49 -8.33
CA GLU A 84 -9.55 13.54 -8.66
C GLU A 84 -9.95 12.68 -7.46
N PHE A 85 -9.01 12.32 -6.57
CA PHE A 85 -9.37 11.66 -5.32
C PHE A 85 -10.21 12.54 -4.39
N ALA A 86 -9.87 13.82 -4.26
CA ALA A 86 -10.67 14.75 -3.47
C ALA A 86 -12.10 14.83 -4.02
N SER A 87 -12.24 14.93 -5.34
CA SER A 87 -13.54 14.88 -6.02
C SER A 87 -14.29 13.56 -5.75
N PHE A 88 -13.61 12.43 -5.86
CA PHE A 88 -14.16 11.10 -5.59
C PHE A 88 -14.68 10.98 -4.15
N PHE A 89 -13.89 11.35 -3.14
CA PHE A 89 -14.32 11.28 -1.74
C PHE A 89 -15.51 12.20 -1.47
N ASN A 90 -15.48 13.44 -1.96
CA ASN A 90 -16.59 14.37 -1.79
C ASN A 90 -17.88 13.91 -2.49
N THR A 91 -17.76 13.19 -3.62
CA THR A 91 -18.91 12.70 -4.39
C THR A 91 -19.54 11.46 -3.77
N TYR A 92 -18.73 10.49 -3.33
CA TYR A 92 -19.23 9.16 -2.97
C TYR A 92 -19.32 8.90 -1.47
N PHE A 93 -18.62 9.66 -0.62
CA PHE A 93 -18.52 9.37 0.81
C PHE A 93 -19.27 10.38 1.70
N ASN A 94 -19.85 11.44 1.11
CA ASN A 94 -20.57 12.51 1.81
C ASN A 94 -19.87 12.95 3.12
N PRO A 95 -18.60 13.40 3.04
CA PRO A 95 -17.82 13.70 4.22
C PRO A 95 -18.38 14.92 4.96
N SER A 96 -18.27 14.93 6.28
CA SER A 96 -18.73 16.05 7.12
C SER A 96 -17.93 17.34 6.88
N LEU A 97 -16.68 17.20 6.42
CA LEU A 97 -15.81 18.27 5.98
C LEU A 97 -15.39 18.01 4.54
N LYS A 98 -15.35 19.06 3.71
CA LYS A 98 -14.89 18.96 2.33
C LYS A 98 -13.44 18.45 2.31
N VAL A 99 -13.19 17.41 1.52
CA VAL A 99 -11.83 16.90 1.28
C VAL A 99 -11.19 17.80 0.23
N GLU A 100 -10.07 18.44 0.58
CA GLU A 100 -9.26 19.25 -0.32
C GLU A 100 -8.05 18.44 -0.83
N GLU A 101 -7.44 18.88 -1.93
CA GLU A 101 -6.29 18.19 -2.54
C GLU A 101 -5.10 18.06 -1.58
N ASP A 102 -4.94 19.05 -0.69
CA ASP A 102 -3.88 19.12 0.33
C ASP A 102 -4.11 18.16 1.51
N HIS A 103 -5.28 17.53 1.60
CA HIS A 103 -5.56 16.47 2.59
C HIS A 103 -5.16 15.08 2.09
N ILE A 104 -4.67 14.96 0.86
CA ILE A 104 -4.42 13.68 0.19
C ILE A 104 -2.93 13.55 -0.09
N SER A 105 -2.35 12.43 0.35
CA SER A 105 -1.00 12.01 -0.02
C SER A 105 -1.06 10.60 -0.59
N THR A 106 -0.27 10.34 -1.63
CA THR A 106 -0.26 9.06 -2.36
C THR A 106 1.04 8.32 -2.11
N SER A 107 0.97 7.00 -2.01
CA SER A 107 2.14 6.13 -1.85
C SER A 107 1.91 4.77 -2.53
N SER A 108 2.94 3.94 -2.55
CA SER A 108 3.01 2.64 -3.24
C SER A 108 2.21 1.55 -2.51
N GLY A 109 0.89 1.68 -2.47
CA GLY A 109 -0.03 0.69 -1.92
C GLY A 109 -0.32 0.86 -0.42
N CYS A 110 -1.36 0.18 0.06
CA CYS A 110 -1.90 0.43 1.41
C CYS A 110 -0.92 0.10 2.54
N ALA A 111 -0.08 -0.94 2.36
CA ALA A 111 0.88 -1.34 3.39
C ALA A 111 1.96 -0.27 3.62
N SER A 112 2.48 0.36 2.56
CA SER A 112 3.47 1.43 2.68
C SER A 112 2.87 2.73 3.23
N VAL A 113 1.61 3.03 2.88
CA VAL A 113 0.85 4.14 3.49
C VAL A 113 0.72 3.94 5.00
N LEU A 114 0.31 2.74 5.45
CA LEU A 114 0.18 2.44 6.86
C LEU A 114 1.53 2.49 7.58
N ASP A 115 2.58 1.91 7.00
CA ASP A 115 3.93 1.95 7.59
C ASP A 115 4.44 3.40 7.72
N SER A 116 4.27 4.21 6.67
CA SER A 116 4.66 5.63 6.68
C SER A 116 3.88 6.43 7.72
N LEU A 117 2.56 6.21 7.81
CA LEU A 117 1.71 6.86 8.80
C LEU A 117 2.18 6.52 10.21
N MET A 118 2.41 5.24 10.50
CA MET A 118 2.84 4.76 11.82
C MET A 118 4.21 5.33 12.18
N CYS A 119 5.16 5.38 11.23
CA CYS A 119 6.47 6.00 11.45
C CYS A 119 6.39 7.52 11.68
N THR A 120 5.32 8.17 11.21
CA THR A 120 5.13 9.62 11.31
C THR A 120 4.45 10.02 12.62
N ILE A 121 3.51 9.21 13.11
CA ILE A 121 2.66 9.57 14.27
C ILE A 121 3.01 8.86 15.56
N CYS A 122 3.78 7.76 15.50
CA CYS A 122 4.15 6.97 16.68
C CYS A 122 5.62 7.15 17.02
N ASP A 123 5.89 7.36 18.31
CA ASP A 123 7.21 7.32 18.90
C ASP A 123 7.50 5.95 19.54
N GLU A 124 8.76 5.73 19.92
CA GLU A 124 9.14 4.51 20.64
C GLU A 124 8.39 4.40 21.97
N GLY A 125 7.67 3.28 22.15
CA GLY A 125 6.86 3.02 23.34
C GLY A 125 5.38 3.35 23.18
N ASP A 126 4.96 3.96 22.07
CA ASP A 126 3.55 4.19 21.77
C ASP A 126 2.79 2.88 21.54
N ILE A 127 1.50 2.91 21.86
CA ILE A 127 0.60 1.76 21.73
C ILE A 127 -0.45 2.07 20.68
N VAL A 128 -0.53 1.23 19.64
CA VAL A 128 -1.57 1.32 18.61
C VAL A 128 -2.67 0.31 18.88
N MET A 129 -3.90 0.83 19.01
CA MET A 129 -5.09 0.02 19.17
C MET A 129 -5.59 -0.45 17.80
N ALA A 130 -5.87 -1.74 17.69
CA ALA A 130 -6.47 -2.32 16.50
C ALA A 130 -7.69 -3.18 16.91
N PHE A 131 -8.78 -3.06 16.14
CA PHE A 131 -9.97 -3.86 16.39
C PHE A 131 -9.74 -5.30 15.91
N ALA A 132 -10.01 -6.26 16.78
CA ALA A 132 -9.91 -7.67 16.44
C ALA A 132 -11.07 -8.12 15.51
N PRO A 133 -10.82 -9.06 14.57
CA PRO A 133 -9.54 -9.72 14.31
C PRO A 133 -8.60 -8.85 13.47
N VAL A 134 -7.34 -8.76 13.89
CA VAL A 134 -6.27 -8.15 13.07
C VAL A 134 -5.61 -9.28 12.30
N ALA A 135 -5.62 -9.20 10.97
CA ALA A 135 -4.88 -10.15 10.15
C ALA A 135 -3.38 -9.87 10.32
N CYS A 136 -2.69 -10.79 10.98
CA CYS A 136 -1.23 -10.79 11.14
C CYS A 136 -0.55 -11.18 9.82
#